data_AF-A0A7C0U705-F1
#
_entry.id   AF-A0A7C0U705-F1
#
_cell.length_a   1.000
_cell.length_b   1.000
_cell.length_c   1.000
_cell.angle_alpha   90.00
_cell.angle_beta   90.00
_cell.angle_gamma   90.00
#
_symmetry.space_group_name_H-M   'P 1'
#
loop_
_entity.id
_entity.type
_entity.pdbx_description
1 polymer ?
#
loop_
_entity_poly.entity_id
_entity_poly.type
_entity_poly.pdbx_seq_one_letter_code
_entity_poly.pdbx_strand_id
1 'polypeptide(L)'
;MLEHLSDHFVRRYRQRLGKKPSLAEVKRIIQESVRVQGTRVVRYKGKPFLVPSIYVHPRGIILKVDEMDGTAITILVSDKNGNGRRTT
;
A
#
# COMPACT_ATOMS: atom_id res chain seq x y z
N MET A 1 -11.75 -3.00 -7.72
CA MET A 1 -11.11 -4.27 -7.29
C MET A 1 -9.61 -4.13 -7.59
N LEU A 2 -8.68 -4.80 -6.91
CA LEU A 2 -7.25 -4.65 -7.24
C LEU A 2 -6.94 -5.30 -8.61
N GLU A 3 -6.30 -4.59 -9.51
CA GLU A 3 -6.02 -5.02 -10.89
C GLU A 3 -4.56 -4.85 -11.27
N HIS A 4 -3.87 -3.86 -10.67
CA HIS A 4 -2.50 -3.53 -11.02
C HIS A 4 -1.60 -3.44 -9.79
N LEU A 5 -0.32 -3.76 -10.00
CA LEU A 5 0.76 -3.52 -9.03
C LEU A 5 1.71 -2.50 -9.66
N SER A 6 1.85 -1.32 -9.05
CA SER A 6 2.82 -0.34 -9.54
C SER A 6 4.25 -0.85 -9.41
N ASP A 7 5.16 -0.39 -10.26
CA ASP A 7 6.59 -0.74 -10.16
C ASP A 7 7.17 -0.38 -8.79
N HIS A 8 6.73 0.75 -8.23
CA HIS A 8 7.11 1.17 -6.89
C HIS A 8 6.68 0.14 -5.84
N PHE A 9 5.44 -0.35 -5.92
CA PHE A 9 4.93 -1.40 -5.05
C PHE A 9 5.75 -2.69 -5.18
N VAL A 10 5.95 -3.18 -6.41
CA VAL A 10 6.70 -4.42 -6.68
C VAL A 10 8.12 -4.33 -6.10
N ARG A 11 8.81 -3.21 -6.31
CA ARG A 11 10.15 -2.97 -5.77
C ARG A 11 10.16 -2.98 -4.25
N ARG A 12 9.25 -2.25 -3.60
CA ARG A 12 9.14 -2.19 -2.13
C ARG A 12 8.79 -3.54 -1.54
N TYR A 13 7.85 -4.26 -2.16
CA TYR A 13 7.45 -5.59 -1.71
C TYR A 13 8.64 -6.55 -1.74
N ARG A 14 9.41 -6.56 -2.84
CA ARG A 14 10.63 -7.37 -2.94
C ARG A 14 11.66 -7.01 -1.89
N GLN A 15 11.87 -5.71 -1.63
CA GLN A 15 12.80 -5.24 -0.60
C GLN A 15 12.39 -5.67 0.82
N ARG A 16 11.09 -5.72 1.12
CA ARG A 16 10.59 -6.00 2.48
C ARG A 16 10.31 -7.47 2.75
N LEU A 17 9.89 -8.23 1.73
CA LEU A 17 9.43 -9.61 1.87
C LEU A 17 10.31 -10.61 1.11
N GLY A 18 11.38 -10.15 0.46
CA GLY A 18 12.38 -10.99 -0.20
C GLY A 18 11.91 -11.67 -1.50
N LYS A 19 10.67 -11.44 -1.94
CA LYS A 19 10.06 -12.10 -3.11
C LYS A 19 9.26 -11.13 -3.97
N LYS A 20 9.00 -11.50 -5.23
CA LYS A 20 8.13 -10.74 -6.13
C LYS A 20 6.65 -10.96 -5.71
N PRO A 21 5.83 -9.91 -5.55
CA PRO A 21 4.42 -10.08 -5.28
C PRO A 21 3.68 -10.66 -6.50
N SER A 22 2.64 -11.44 -6.24
CA SER A 22 1.62 -11.75 -7.24
C SER A 22 0.33 -10.97 -6.96
N LEU A 23 -0.48 -10.71 -7.99
CA LEU A 23 -1.75 -10.01 -7.82
C LEU A 23 -2.69 -10.77 -6.87
N ALA A 24 -2.76 -12.09 -7.00
CA ALA A 24 -3.58 -12.96 -6.16
C ALA A 24 -3.15 -12.91 -4.68
N GLU A 25 -1.85 -12.92 -4.42
CA GLU A 25 -1.30 -12.77 -3.06
C GLU A 25 -1.68 -11.41 -2.45
N VAL A 26 -1.51 -10.32 -3.19
CA VAL A 26 -1.83 -8.98 -2.67
C VAL A 26 -3.34 -8.86 -2.42
N LYS A 27 -4.18 -9.41 -3.30
CA LYS A 27 -5.64 -9.48 -3.09
C LYS A 27 -5.98 -10.23 -1.79
N ARG A 28 -5.35 -11.38 -1.56
CA ARG A 28 -5.55 -12.15 -0.33
C ARG A 28 -5.13 -11.38 0.90
N ILE A 29 -3.98 -10.71 0.88
CA ILE A 29 -3.54 -9.85 1.99
C ILE A 29 -4.56 -8.74 2.24
N ILE A 30 -5.10 -8.09 1.20
CA ILE A 30 -6.13 -7.05 1.34
C ILE A 30 -7.41 -7.64 1.98
N GLN A 31 -7.84 -8.82 1.55
CA GLN A 31 -9.02 -9.51 2.13
C GLN A 31 -8.83 -9.84 3.61
N GLU A 32 -7.60 -10.20 4.01
CA GLU A 32 -7.23 -10.49 5.40
C GLU A 32 -6.89 -9.21 6.21
N SER A 33 -6.97 -8.01 5.59
CA SER A 33 -6.64 -6.73 6.22
C SER A 33 -7.88 -5.93 6.61
N VAL A 34 -7.72 -5.04 7.58
CA VAL A 34 -8.73 -4.03 7.92
C VAL A 34 -8.46 -2.76 7.12
N ARG A 35 -9.48 -2.26 6.43
CA ARG A 35 -9.43 -0.94 5.78
C ARG A 35 -9.60 0.14 6.84
N VAL A 36 -8.55 0.93 7.08
CA VAL A 36 -8.55 2.01 8.08
C VAL A 36 -8.81 3.39 7.46
N GLN A 37 -8.64 3.51 6.14
CA GLN A 37 -8.93 4.73 5.40
C GLN A 37 -9.39 4.37 3.98
N GLY A 38 -10.43 5.04 3.50
CA GLY A 38 -10.90 4.93 2.12
C GLY A 38 -10.22 5.88 1.14
N THR A 39 -10.24 5.54 -0.15
CA THR A 39 -9.77 6.41 -1.23
C THR A 39 -10.65 7.65 -1.30
N ARG A 40 -10.04 8.83 -1.31
CA ARG A 40 -10.75 10.12 -1.43
C ARG A 40 -9.91 11.15 -2.15
N VAL A 41 -10.57 12.05 -2.87
CA VAL A 41 -9.94 13.22 -3.46
C VAL A 41 -10.10 14.39 -2.49
N VAL A 42 -8.99 15.02 -2.12
CA VAL A 42 -8.98 16.23 -1.29
C VAL A 42 -8.39 17.39 -2.08
N ARG A 43 -8.69 18.63 -1.70
CA ARG A 43 -8.02 19.80 -2.28
C ARG A 43 -6.79 20.16 -1.44
N TYR A 44 -5.63 20.21 -2.06
CA TYR A 44 -4.38 20.68 -1.45
C TYR A 44 -3.80 21.81 -2.30
N LYS A 45 -3.64 23.01 -1.73
CA LYS A 45 -3.20 24.23 -2.43
C LYS A 45 -3.99 24.51 -3.72
N GLY A 46 -5.31 24.36 -3.65
CA GLY A 46 -6.22 24.58 -4.79
C GLY A 46 -6.24 23.47 -5.84
N LYS A 47 -5.38 22.45 -5.74
CA LYS A 47 -5.32 21.33 -6.70
C LYS A 47 -5.96 20.06 -6.11
N PRO A 48 -6.63 19.23 -6.93
CA PRO A 48 -7.08 17.92 -6.48
C PRO A 48 -5.87 17.03 -6.16
N PHE A 49 -5.93 16.35 -5.02
CA PHE A 49 -4.93 15.43 -4.54
C PHE A 49 -5.60 14.12 -4.14
N LEU A 50 -5.14 13.02 -4.71
CA LEU A 50 -5.67 11.70 -4.40
C LEU A 50 -5.05 11.17 -3.11
N VAL A 51 -5.91 10.85 -2.15
CA VAL A 51 -5.53 10.15 -0.92
C VAL A 51 -5.91 8.68 -1.11
N PRO A 52 -4.93 7.76 -1.13
CA PRO A 52 -5.22 6.34 -1.34
C PRO A 52 -5.84 5.68 -0.12
N SER A 53 -6.51 4.56 -0.35
CA SER A 53 -6.95 3.66 0.70
C SER A 53 -5.77 3.08 1.47
N ILE A 54 -5.95 2.88 2.77
CA ILE A 54 -4.96 2.25 3.65
C ILE A 54 -5.57 0.98 4.24
N TYR A 55 -4.88 -0.14 4.03
CA TYR A 55 -5.21 -1.43 4.62
C TYR A 55 -4.12 -1.81 5.60
N VAL A 56 -4.52 -2.30 6.77
CA VAL A 56 -3.62 -2.77 7.82
C VAL A 56 -3.88 -4.25 8.05
N HIS A 57 -2.83 -5.04 7.84
CA HIS A 57 -2.83 -6.48 8.05
C HIS A 57 -2.31 -6.82 9.46
N PRO A 58 -2.85 -7.85 10.13
CA PRO A 58 -2.39 -8.27 11.47
C PRO A 58 -0.90 -8.61 11.56
N ARG A 59 -0.28 -9.01 10.44
CA ARG A 59 1.18 -9.28 10.34
C ARG A 59 2.05 -8.02 10.30
N GLY A 60 1.49 -6.85 10.62
CA GLY A 60 2.20 -5.57 10.57
C GLY A 60 2.47 -5.06 9.15
N ILE A 61 1.68 -5.50 8.16
CA ILE A 61 1.78 -5.03 6.78
C ILE A 61 0.77 -3.91 6.57
N ILE A 62 1.21 -2.79 6.00
CA ILE A 62 0.35 -1.67 5.63
C ILE A 62 0.42 -1.52 4.12
N LEU A 63 -0.72 -1.58 3.46
CA LEU A 63 -0.85 -1.41 2.01
C LEU A 63 -1.52 -0.07 1.73
N LYS A 64 -0.98 0.67 0.76
CA LYS A 64 -1.68 1.81 0.16
C LYS A 64 -2.15 1.43 -1.23
N VAL A 65 -3.45 1.57 -1.47
CA VAL A 65 -4.11 1.16 -2.71
C VAL A 65 -4.92 2.33 -3.24
N ASP A 66 -4.74 2.62 -4.52
CA ASP A 66 -5.70 3.41 -5.28
C ASP A 66 -6.86 2.51 -5.66
N GLU A 67 -8.03 2.70 -5.04
CA GLU A 67 -9.20 1.90 -5.42
C GLU A 67 -9.93 2.42 -6.66
N MET A 68 -9.69 3.68 -7.06
CA MET A 68 -10.28 4.22 -8.28
C MET A 68 -9.65 3.53 -9.49
N ASP A 69 -8.31 3.44 -9.49
CA ASP A 69 -7.53 2.81 -10.57
C ASP A 69 -7.19 1.34 -10.27
N GLY A 70 -7.70 0.78 -9.17
CA GLY A 70 -7.42 -0.61 -8.77
C GLY A 70 -5.92 -0.92 -8.59
N THR A 71 -5.10 0.05 -8.20
CA THR A 71 -3.64 -0.06 -8.23
C THR A 71 -3.01 -0.09 -6.84
N ALA A 72 -2.18 -1.09 -6.54
CA ALA A 72 -1.37 -1.09 -5.33
C ALA A 72 -0.19 -0.13 -5.50
N ILE A 73 -0.12 0.91 -4.65
CA ILE A 73 0.85 2.00 -4.76
C ILE A 73 2.12 1.69 -3.97
N THR A 74 1.97 1.29 -2.70
CA THR A 74 3.12 0.99 -1.85
C THR A 74 2.78 0.03 -0.71
N ILE A 75 3.81 -0.54 -0.11
CA ILE A 75 3.75 -1.44 1.03
C ILE A 75 4.74 -0.97 2.10
N LEU A 76 4.29 -0.94 3.34
CA LEU A 76 5.12 -0.78 4.51
C LEU A 76 5.01 -2.06 5.33
N VAL A 77 6.12 -2.53 5.89
CA VAL A 77 6.13 -3.62 6.85
C VAL A 77 6.70 -3.05 8.14
N SER A 78 5.97 -3.24 9.23
CA SER A 78 6.41 -2.91 10.58
C SER A 78 7.43 -3.94 10.99
N ASP A 79 8.71 -3.67 10.71
CA ASP A 79 9.79 -4.41 11.34
C ASP A 79 9.69 -4.19 12.85
N LYS A 80 9.63 -5.29 13.64
CA LYS A 80 9.80 -5.20 15.11
C LYS A 80 11.18 -4.61 15.49
N ASN A 81 12.10 -4.51 14.53
CA ASN A 81 13.39 -3.84 14.67
C ASN A 81 13.43 -2.61 13.76
N GLY A 82 13.21 -1.43 14.35
CA GLY A 82 12.93 -0.20 13.64
C GLY A 82 13.99 0.27 12.64
N ASN A 83 13.54 0.91 11.56
CA ASN A 83 13.99 2.27 11.21
C ASN A 83 13.13 2.84 10.08
N GLY A 84 12.11 3.60 10.45
CA GLY A 84 11.54 4.63 9.56
C GLY A 84 12.51 5.81 9.47
N ARG A 85 13.74 5.59 8.99
CA ARG A 85 14.68 6.68 8.70
C ARG A 85 14.13 7.43 7.48
N ARG A 86 13.45 8.55 7.76
CA ARG A 86 13.33 9.67 6.82
C ARG A 86 14.74 10.14 6.51
N THR A 87 15.26 9.82 5.33
CA THR A 87 16.32 10.64 4.75
C THR A 87 15.66 11.94 4.31
N THR A 88 16.15 13.02 4.92
CA THR A 88 15.96 14.47 4.66
C THR A 88 15.47 14.84 3.27
#